data_AF-A0AA35XI83-F1
#
_entry.id   AF-A0AA35XI83-F1
#
_cell.length_a   1.000
_cell.length_b   1.000
_cell.length_c   1.000
_cell.angle_alpha   90.00
_cell.angle_beta   90.00
_cell.angle_gamma   90.00
#
_symmetry.space_group_name_H-M   'P 1'
#
loop_
_entity.id
_entity.type
_entity.pdbx_description
1 polymer ?
#
loop_
_entity_poly.entity_id
_entity_poly.type
_entity_poly.pdbx_seq_one_letter_code
_entity_poly.pdbx_strand_id
1 'polypeptide(L)'
;MLWYHISEEAASRIQREGGACPLCKEEDRSTVLNKLFQRQVNSLRVFCRHEDKGCGWQGELVAFHHHVESCPMRDGPPMTELVNCQYTERLEPSLVCLEPFLRTLLPLEPFYE
;
A
#
# COMPACT_ATOMS: atom_id res chain seq x y z
N MET A 1 -2.41 -26.53 -25.31
CA MET A 1 -1.52 -26.63 -24.14
C MET A 1 -1.62 -25.31 -23.40
N LEU A 2 -2.35 -25.28 -22.29
CA LEU A 2 -2.58 -24.06 -21.51
C LEU A 2 -1.40 -23.85 -20.55
N TRP A 3 -0.75 -22.70 -20.66
CA TRP A 3 0.33 -22.31 -19.75
C TRP A 3 -0.25 -21.41 -18.67
N TYR A 4 -0.02 -21.75 -17.41
CA TYR A 4 -0.42 -20.94 -16.27
C TYR A 4 0.78 -20.16 -15.74
N HIS A 5 0.55 -18.90 -15.36
CA HIS A 5 1.57 -18.07 -14.72
C HIS A 5 1.32 -18.02 -13.21
N ILE A 6 2.38 -18.23 -12.45
CA ILE A 6 2.38 -18.19 -10.99
C ILE A 6 3.68 -17.53 -10.55
N SER A 7 3.68 -16.83 -9.41
CA SER A 7 4.92 -16.28 -8.86
C SER A 7 5.88 -17.40 -8.45
N GLU A 8 7.17 -17.10 -8.44
CA GLU A 8 8.21 -18.05 -8.06
C GLU A 8 8.03 -18.53 -6.61
N GLU A 9 7.65 -17.62 -5.71
CA GLU A 9 7.42 -17.91 -4.29
C GLU A 9 6.21 -18.83 -4.11
N ALA A 10 5.13 -18.57 -4.85
CA ALA A 10 3.94 -19.40 -4.81
C ALA A 10 4.20 -20.80 -5.39
N ALA A 11 4.96 -20.90 -6.49
CA ALA A 11 5.39 -22.18 -7.04
C ALA A 11 6.25 -22.97 -6.04
N SER A 12 7.25 -22.31 -5.45
CA SER A 12 8.16 -22.90 -4.46
C SER A 12 7.41 -23.39 -3.22
N ARG A 13 6.42 -22.62 -2.75
CA ARG A 13 5.56 -23.01 -1.61
C ARG A 13 4.77 -24.28 -1.93
N ILE A 14 4.11 -24.32 -3.08
CA ILE A 14 3.31 -25.49 -3.47
C ILE A 14 4.20 -26.73 -3.60
N GLN A 15 5.41 -26.59 -4.16
CA GLN A 15 6.36 -27.70 -4.30
C GLN A 15 6.82 -28.23 -2.94
N ARG A 16 7.07 -27.34 -1.97
CA ARG A 16 7.46 -27.72 -0.61
C ARG A 16 6.33 -28.38 0.18
N GLU A 17 5.09 -27.93 -0.01
CA GLU A 17 3.91 -28.44 0.68
C GLU A 17 3.31 -29.70 0.02
N GLY A 18 3.82 -30.11 -1.16
CA GLY A 18 3.38 -31.32 -1.85
C GLY A 18 1.95 -31.24 -2.41
N GLY A 19 1.45 -30.03 -2.69
CA GLY A 19 0.07 -29.80 -3.11
C GLY A 19 -0.13 -29.82 -4.64
N ALA A 20 -1.37 -30.08 -5.07
CA ALA A 20 -1.86 -29.91 -6.45
C ALA A 20 -1.75 -28.44 -6.93
N CYS A 21 -1.65 -28.18 -8.24
CA CYS A 21 -1.69 -26.80 -8.72
C CYS A 21 -3.11 -26.26 -8.49
N PRO A 22 -3.28 -25.10 -7.84
CA PRO A 22 -4.62 -24.57 -7.61
C PRO A 22 -5.35 -24.18 -8.91
N LEU A 23 -4.62 -24.01 -10.02
CA LEU A 23 -5.17 -23.60 -11.31
C LEU A 23 -5.51 -24.79 -12.20
N CYS A 24 -4.58 -25.72 -12.39
CA CYS A 24 -4.75 -26.86 -13.30
C CYS A 24 -4.98 -28.22 -12.62
N LYS A 25 -4.80 -28.31 -11.29
CA LYS A 25 -4.93 -29.54 -10.48
C LYS A 25 -3.95 -30.68 -10.80
N GLU A 26 -3.08 -30.50 -11.79
CA GLU A 26 -2.00 -31.43 -12.11
C GLU A 26 -1.01 -31.57 -10.95
N GLU A 27 -0.51 -32.77 -10.69
CA GLU A 27 0.50 -33.06 -9.66
C GLU A 27 1.92 -32.96 -10.21
N ASP A 28 2.14 -33.41 -11.44
CA ASP A 28 3.43 -33.33 -12.12
C ASP A 28 3.58 -31.97 -12.82
N ARG A 29 4.62 -31.22 -12.44
CA ARG A 29 4.81 -29.83 -12.89
C ARG A 29 6.28 -29.54 -13.09
N SER A 30 6.59 -28.96 -14.24
CA SER A 30 7.83 -28.22 -14.44
C SER A 30 7.52 -26.72 -14.43
N THR A 31 8.33 -25.96 -13.71
CA THR A 31 8.26 -24.50 -13.70
C THR A 31 9.35 -23.94 -14.59
N VAL A 32 9.00 -23.01 -15.47
CA VAL A 32 9.95 -22.32 -16.34
C VAL A 32 9.75 -20.81 -16.18
N LEU A 33 10.85 -20.07 -16.03
CA LEU A 33 10.81 -18.62 -15.96
C LEU A 33 10.34 -18.02 -17.29
N ASN A 34 9.16 -17.41 -17.28
CA ASN A 34 8.64 -16.68 -18.44
C ASN A 34 9.15 -15.22 -18.44
N LYS A 35 10.29 -14.99 -19.09
CA LYS A 35 10.92 -13.65 -19.20
C LYS A 35 10.05 -12.63 -19.94
N LEU A 36 9.22 -13.06 -20.90
CA LEU A 36 8.34 -12.14 -21.62
C LEU A 36 7.23 -11.64 -20.71
N PHE A 37 6.56 -12.56 -20.00
CA PHE A 37 5.53 -12.22 -19.03
C PHE A 37 6.08 -11.34 -17.91
N GLN A 38 7.27 -11.65 -17.39
CA GLN A 38 7.95 -10.82 -16.38
C GLN A 38 8.17 -9.39 -16.87
N ARG A 39 8.65 -9.20 -18.11
CA ARG A 39 8.84 -7.86 -18.70
C ARG A 39 7.53 -7.11 -18.85
N GLN A 40 6.47 -7.78 -19.31
CA GLN A 40 5.15 -7.19 -19.45
C GLN A 40 4.62 -6.68 -18.11
N VAL A 41 4.69 -7.50 -17.06
CA VAL A 41 4.29 -7.13 -15.71
C VAL A 41 5.13 -5.94 -15.19
N ASN A 42 6.44 -5.98 -15.39
CA ASN A 42 7.35 -4.92 -14.95
C ASN A 42 7.10 -3.56 -15.64
N SER A 43 6.63 -3.57 -16.89
CA SER A 43 6.28 -2.36 -17.66
C SER A 43 4.90 -1.77 -17.33
N LEU A 44 4.12 -2.42 -16.46
CA LEU A 44 2.81 -1.90 -16.08
C LEU A 44 2.96 -0.55 -15.38
N ARG A 45 2.18 0.43 -15.81
CA ARG A 45 2.12 1.73 -15.14
C ARG A 45 1.27 1.61 -13.87
N VAL A 46 1.80 2.03 -12.74
CA VAL A 46 1.18 1.93 -11.42
C VAL A 46 1.24 3.27 -10.69
N PHE A 47 0.33 3.44 -9.75
CA PHE A 47 0.24 4.59 -8.85
C PHE A 47 0.71 4.20 -7.45
N CYS A 48 1.21 5.17 -6.69
CA CYS A 48 1.55 4.93 -5.30
C CYS A 48 0.30 4.60 -4.48
N ARG A 49 0.40 3.61 -3.58
CA ARG A 49 -0.68 3.26 -2.64
C ARG A 49 -1.06 4.40 -1.68
N HIS A 50 -0.25 5.45 -1.61
CA HIS A 50 -0.45 6.64 -0.80
C HIS A 50 -0.85 7.86 -1.66
N GLU A 51 -1.37 7.62 -2.86
CA GLU A 51 -1.94 8.68 -3.72
C GLU A 51 -3.02 9.48 -2.97
N ASP A 52 -3.83 8.80 -2.16
CA ASP A 52 -4.84 9.39 -1.26
C ASP A 52 -4.24 10.33 -0.19
N LYS A 53 -2.99 10.10 0.21
CA LYS A 53 -2.24 10.96 1.13
C LYS A 53 -1.43 12.05 0.42
N GLY A 54 -1.60 12.22 -0.90
CA GLY A 54 -0.92 13.23 -1.69
C GLY A 54 0.39 12.79 -2.35
N CYS A 55 0.69 11.48 -2.38
CA CYS A 55 1.84 11.00 -3.14
C CYS A 55 1.55 11.00 -4.65
N GLY A 56 2.05 12.00 -5.38
CA GLY A 56 1.88 12.12 -6.83
C GLY A 56 2.75 11.18 -7.69
N TRP A 57 3.41 10.19 -7.08
CA TRP A 57 4.28 9.29 -7.82
C TRP A 57 3.47 8.30 -8.67
N GLN A 58 3.85 8.19 -9.94
CA GLN A 58 3.37 7.19 -10.88
C GLN A 58 4.53 6.75 -11.78
N GLY A 59 4.59 5.48 -12.15
CA GLY A 59 5.71 4.95 -12.92
C GLY A 59 5.52 3.50 -13.29
N GLU A 60 6.54 2.89 -13.89
CA GLU A 60 6.56 1.45 -14.15
C GLU A 60 6.67 0.65 -12.85
N LEU A 61 6.06 -0.53 -12.80
CA LEU A 61 6.10 -1.42 -11.64
C LEU A 61 7.55 -1.76 -11.22
N VAL A 62 8.48 -1.87 -12.19
CA VAL A 62 9.90 -2.09 -11.86
C VAL A 62 10.52 -0.96 -11.04
N ALA A 63 10.11 0.28 -11.29
CA ALA A 63 10.58 1.44 -10.54
C ALA A 63 9.82 1.63 -9.22
N PHE A 64 8.62 1.02 -9.09
CA PHE A 64 7.79 1.14 -7.91
C PHE A 64 8.46 0.58 -6.65
N HIS A 65 9.23 -0.51 -6.77
CA HIS A 65 9.93 -1.09 -5.62
C HIS A 65 10.85 -0.06 -4.94
N HIS A 66 11.63 0.69 -5.71
CA HIS A 66 12.49 1.75 -5.20
C HIS A 66 11.71 2.94 -4.64
N HIS A 67 10.55 3.24 -5.23
CA HIS A 67 9.68 4.30 -4.72
C HIS A 67 9.11 3.96 -3.33
N VAL A 68 8.69 2.72 -3.09
CA VAL A 68 8.07 2.33 -1.81
C VAL A 68 8.99 2.60 -0.61
N GLU A 69 10.29 2.38 -0.78
CA GLU A 69 11.29 2.60 0.28
C GLU A 69 11.54 4.10 0.56
N SER A 70 11.31 4.95 -0.44
CA SER A 70 11.58 6.39 -0.40
C SER A 70 10.31 7.25 -0.37
N CYS A 71 9.14 6.62 -0.28
CA CYS A 71 7.86 7.31 -0.37
C CYS A 71 7.70 8.23 0.86
N PRO A 72 7.51 9.56 0.67
CA PRO A 72 7.40 10.51 1.78
C PRO A 72 6.15 10.26 2.63
N MET A 73 5.11 9.64 2.04
CA MET A 73 3.84 9.34 2.71
C MET A 73 3.83 7.96 3.39
N ARG A 74 4.95 7.21 3.36
CA ARG A 74 5.04 5.88 4.00
C ARG A 74 4.90 5.98 5.51
N ASP A 75 5.58 6.96 6.12
CA ASP A 75 5.68 7.12 7.57
C ASP A 75 4.69 8.19 8.10
N GLY A 76 3.85 8.75 7.22
CA GLY A 76 2.88 9.82 7.51
C GLY A 76 3.10 11.04 6.62
N PRO A 77 2.14 11.99 6.56
CA PRO A 77 2.36 13.25 5.86
C PRO A 77 3.56 14.00 6.50
N PRO A 78 4.42 14.66 5.70
CA PRO A 78 5.49 15.46 6.25
C PRO A 78 4.90 16.54 7.18
N MET A 79 5.45 16.66 8.39
CA MET A 79 5.01 17.64 9.41
C MET A 79 5.09 19.11 8.94
N THR A 80 5.63 19.38 7.75
CA THR A 80 5.83 20.72 7.21
C THR A 80 4.59 21.34 6.58
N GLU A 81 3.49 20.60 6.36
CA GLU A 81 2.22 21.18 5.88
C GLU A 81 1.25 21.59 6.99
N LEU A 82 1.58 21.38 8.26
CA LEU A 82 0.70 21.75 9.38
C LEU A 82 0.89 23.18 9.90
N VAL A 83 1.72 24.03 9.29
CA VAL A 83 1.93 25.38 9.82
C VAL A 83 2.00 26.43 8.73
N ASN A 84 0.82 26.82 8.24
CA ASN A 84 0.63 28.19 7.78
C ASN A 84 -0.52 28.84 8.57
N CYS A 85 -0.47 28.72 9.90
CA CYS A 85 -1.20 29.65 10.77
C CYS A 85 -0.43 30.98 10.73
N GLN A 86 -0.81 31.86 9.80
CA GLN A 86 -0.38 33.25 9.88
C GLN A 86 -1.09 33.86 11.08
N TYR A 87 -0.45 33.79 12.25
CA TYR A 87 -0.88 34.49 13.45
C TYR A 87 -0.69 36.00 13.21
N THR A 88 -1.63 36.63 12.52
CA THR A 88 -1.74 38.09 12.51
C THR A 88 -2.40 38.50 13.81
N GLU A 89 -1.61 39.11 14.70
CA GLU A 89 -2.10 39.73 15.92
C GLU A 89 -3.18 40.77 15.60
N ARG A 90 -4.45 40.37 15.76
CA ARG A 90 -5.54 41.21 16.28
C ARG A 90 -6.82 40.37 16.46
N LEU A 91 -7.30 40.36 17.70
CA LEU A 91 -8.44 39.61 18.24
C LEU A 91 -9.75 39.90 17.50
N GLU A 92 -10.55 38.86 17.28
CA GLU A 92 -11.88 38.63 17.89
C GLU A 92 -12.21 37.12 17.82
N PRO A 93 -12.86 36.52 18.85
CA PRO A 93 -12.83 35.09 19.10
C PRO A 93 -14.05 34.38 18.49
N SER A 94 -13.90 33.79 17.30
CA SER A 94 -14.71 32.63 16.96
C SER A 94 -14.10 31.85 15.80
N LEU A 95 -14.16 30.53 15.96
CA LEU A 95 -14.01 29.48 14.96
C LEU A 95 -12.63 28.81 14.83
N VAL A 96 -12.48 27.82 15.72
CA VAL A 96 -12.03 26.44 15.45
C VAL A 96 -10.58 26.26 14.97
N CYS A 97 -9.67 26.24 15.95
CA CYS A 97 -8.52 25.34 15.92
C CYS A 97 -8.76 24.25 16.97
N LEU A 98 -8.46 22.98 16.63
CA LEU A 98 -8.78 21.69 17.29
C LEU A 98 -10.00 21.03 16.61
N GLU A 99 -9.93 19.92 15.88
CA GLU A 99 -9.08 18.72 15.90
C GLU A 99 -9.53 17.79 14.74
N PRO A 100 -8.70 16.89 14.18
CA PRO A 100 -9.19 15.63 13.60
C PRO A 100 -8.92 14.39 14.45
N PHE A 101 -8.34 14.48 15.66
CA PHE A 101 -7.82 13.29 16.36
C PHE A 101 -8.74 12.64 17.41
N LEU A 102 -9.94 13.15 17.69
CA LEU A 102 -10.82 12.57 18.72
C LEU A 102 -12.13 12.01 18.17
N ARG A 103 -12.06 10.97 17.32
CA ARG A 103 -13.27 10.24 16.88
C ARG A 103 -13.28 8.73 17.02
N THR A 104 -12.40 8.14 17.85
CA THR A 104 -12.51 6.70 18.11
C THR A 104 -12.07 6.29 19.51
N LEU A 105 -12.71 6.77 20.58
CA LEU A 105 -12.74 6.05 21.87
C LEU A 105 -13.99 6.46 22.67
N LEU A 106 -15.12 5.82 22.39
CA LEU A 106 -16.09 5.49 23.43
C LEU A 106 -16.09 3.96 23.52
N PRO A 107 -15.99 3.41 24.73
CA PRO A 107 -17.20 3.25 25.52
C PRO A 107 -17.07 3.74 26.97
N LEU A 108 -18.01 4.58 27.39
CA LEU A 108 -18.39 4.76 28.80
C LEU A 108 -19.38 3.62 29.15
N GLU A 109 -19.13 2.85 30.19
CA GLU A 109 -19.83 2.84 31.50
C GLU A 109 -19.46 1.48 32.19
N PRO A 110 -19.45 1.30 33.53
CA PRO A 110 -20.52 1.76 34.40
C PRO A 110 -20.15 2.39 35.76
N PHE A 111 -20.99 3.36 36.14
CA PHE A 111 -21.67 3.52 37.43
C PHE A 111 -21.13 2.76 38.64
N TYR A 112 -20.77 3.49 39.69
CA TYR A 112 -21.44 3.39 41.00
C TYR A 112 -21.32 4.69 41.81
N GLU A 113 -22.33 4.88 42.64
CA GLU A 113 -22.83 6.06 43.36
C GLU A 113 -21.90 6.67 44.42
#